data_AF-A0A7N8YNY9-F1
#
_entry.id   AF-A0A7N8YNY9-F1
#
_cell.length_a   1.000
_cell.length_b   1.000
_cell.length_c   1.000
_cell.angle_alpha   90.00
_cell.angle_beta   90.00
_cell.angle_gamma   90.00
#
_symmetry.space_group_name_H-M   'P 1'
#
loop_
_entity.id
_entity.type
_entity.pdbx_description
1 polymer ?
#
loop_
_entity_poly.entity_id
_entity_poly.type
_entity_poly.pdbx_seq_one_letter_code
_entity_poly.pdbx_strand_id
1 'polypeptide(L)'
;MEDFRKMYLRLCKEGGVEPQESVVAQLQDSTAQSPRLDLSGQSLSADTCSVLARAFQNDIVFTEVLLSDCMLNEEGVLVLTCLFLNINVHEKHKFMVVLEWNAVGVWDEAFSLFCAGLACNSVLTQLDLRNNQINHHGAYELALALKRNNTLEVLDLRWNNIGLLGGRSLLKALQKNKSIVQLEIAGNNIPSDTLKALEQITGHNSDRQSTLRESRSRTQVLSKEIQTLKEEKSRQVTSLMAMTSLLPVCYIRSTYIQIGQLQEALNERKSAVNSLTAKLQMTEAALALSEQKNHNMGQLLTRVRAEKEEQREQHITERNKKQEVWTDGRRENVEEMERRCKSQQQQVFELKQELTNCTAELKLRLAQAEDRLEVEKRRSKQVLEDMDGLRQKEVAHVNQHLEDSERALQERIFKLEGQRIQLEEELSKVKAACVTERAQAEEELGRARVQVRLEEQEHVSSLEEKLRSVRSSLQEVQLHSSHQKQTISDLQAKNTQQSIEMDALRRRIEDLQQELLDKDQEKVADVSRVRVELQEQIGHLQAERTAQGGLKEKISALEREIKVLSSNHREALLDKESEISHLMEKLRLRDAEIQRMKEDEANRASYLQSAILTYIQGSPLGHYSSPMK
;
A
#
# COMPACT_ATOMS: atom_id res chain seq x y z
N MET A 1 -31.72 3.12 -9.73
CA MET A 1 -31.25 3.39 -11.10
C MET A 1 -31.77 4.71 -11.65
N GLU A 2 -33.08 4.91 -11.79
CA GLU A 2 -33.60 6.14 -12.40
C GLU A 2 -33.31 7.42 -11.60
N ASP A 3 -33.34 7.34 -10.27
CA ASP A 3 -32.97 8.48 -9.40
C ASP A 3 -31.47 8.83 -9.50
N PHE A 4 -30.61 7.82 -9.59
CA PHE A 4 -29.17 8.02 -9.83
C PHE A 4 -28.93 8.64 -11.22
N ARG A 5 -29.65 8.19 -12.25
CA ARG A 5 -29.59 8.79 -13.59
C ARG A 5 -30.01 10.26 -13.58
N LYS A 6 -31.10 10.60 -12.88
CA LYS A 6 -31.55 12.00 -12.71
C LYS A 6 -30.50 12.83 -11.95
N MET A 7 -29.86 12.25 -10.94
CA MET A 7 -28.77 12.88 -10.19
C MET A 7 -27.54 13.13 -11.09
N TYR A 8 -27.09 12.11 -11.83
CA TYR A 8 -25.96 12.20 -12.75
C TYR A 8 -26.19 13.29 -13.81
N LEU A 9 -27.36 13.30 -14.47
CA LEU A 9 -27.70 14.32 -15.46
C LEU A 9 -27.78 15.74 -14.85
N ARG A 10 -28.22 15.86 -13.59
CA ARG A 10 -28.21 17.15 -12.87
C ARG A 10 -26.79 17.62 -12.61
N LEU A 11 -25.93 16.74 -12.10
CA LEU A 11 -24.52 17.05 -11.81
C LEU A 11 -23.72 17.36 -13.08
N CYS A 12 -24.00 16.68 -14.21
CA CYS A 12 -23.46 17.04 -15.52
C CYS A 12 -23.81 18.49 -15.91
N LYS A 13 -25.09 18.87 -15.75
CA LYS A 13 -25.55 20.23 -16.03
C LYS A 13 -24.94 21.29 -15.09
N GLU A 14 -24.81 20.97 -13.81
CA GLU A 14 -24.19 21.86 -12.81
C GLU A 14 -22.68 22.04 -13.06
N GLY A 15 -22.00 20.99 -13.52
CA GLY A 15 -20.57 21.00 -13.83
C GLY A 15 -20.21 21.51 -15.23
N GLY A 16 -21.20 21.78 -16.10
CA GLY A 16 -20.96 22.15 -17.50
C GLY A 16 -20.36 21.02 -18.35
N VAL A 17 -20.56 19.76 -17.93
CA VAL A 17 -19.99 18.58 -18.58
C VAL A 17 -21.07 17.92 -19.44
N GLU A 18 -20.76 17.60 -20.70
CA GLU A 18 -21.67 16.83 -21.55
C GLU A 18 -21.81 15.39 -20.99
N PRO A 19 -23.04 14.92 -20.70
CA PRO A 19 -23.25 13.60 -20.14
C PRO A 19 -22.84 12.55 -21.16
N GLN A 20 -21.91 11.67 -20.78
CA GLN A 20 -21.37 10.67 -21.68
C GLN A 20 -22.45 9.63 -22.02
N GLU A 21 -22.68 9.41 -23.32
CA GLU A 21 -23.76 8.52 -23.80
C GLU A 21 -23.63 7.09 -23.27
N SER A 22 -22.41 6.58 -23.09
CA SER A 22 -22.15 5.25 -22.53
C SER A 22 -22.67 5.09 -21.09
N VAL A 23 -22.45 6.10 -20.24
CA VAL A 23 -22.94 6.12 -18.86
C VAL A 23 -24.47 6.24 -18.84
N VAL A 24 -25.03 7.10 -19.69
CA VAL A 24 -26.48 7.29 -19.77
C VAL A 24 -27.19 6.05 -20.32
N ALA A 25 -26.61 5.37 -21.30
CA ALA A 25 -27.12 4.13 -21.88
C ALA A 25 -27.18 3.02 -20.82
N GLN A 26 -26.11 2.83 -20.04
CA GLN A 26 -26.08 1.83 -18.97
C GLN A 26 -27.11 2.13 -17.86
N LEU A 27 -27.35 3.42 -17.59
CA LEU A 27 -28.37 3.86 -16.63
C LEU A 27 -29.80 3.84 -17.19
N GLN A 28 -29.98 3.74 -18.51
CA GLN A 28 -31.27 3.61 -19.21
C GLN A 28 -31.73 2.16 -19.33
N ASP A 29 -30.80 1.20 -19.28
CA ASP A 29 -31.08 -0.22 -19.42
C ASP A 29 -31.78 -0.77 -18.16
N SER A 30 -33.06 -0.43 -18.05
CA SER A 30 -33.95 -0.69 -16.91
C SER A 30 -34.30 -2.17 -16.70
N THR A 31 -33.80 -3.07 -17.55
CA THR A 31 -34.00 -4.52 -17.44
C THR A 31 -33.11 -5.17 -16.37
N ALA A 32 -32.07 -4.48 -15.91
CA ALA A 32 -31.18 -4.97 -14.86
C ALA A 32 -31.54 -4.35 -13.50
N GLN A 33 -32.33 -5.07 -12.69
CA GLN A 33 -32.48 -4.81 -11.24
C GLN A 33 -31.18 -5.05 -10.44
N SER A 34 -30.02 -5.12 -11.08
CA SER A 34 -28.75 -5.39 -10.42
C SER A 34 -28.17 -4.10 -9.84
N PRO A 35 -27.69 -4.11 -8.58
CA PRO A 35 -26.96 -2.99 -7.96
C PRO A 35 -25.51 -2.86 -8.51
N ARG A 36 -25.32 -3.14 -9.80
CA ARG A 36 -24.02 -3.20 -10.49
C ARG A 36 -23.99 -2.14 -11.59
N LEU A 37 -23.00 -1.26 -11.55
CA LEU A 37 -22.70 -0.35 -12.66
C LEU A 37 -21.50 -0.89 -13.43
N ASP A 38 -21.71 -1.23 -14.70
CA ASP A 38 -20.66 -1.72 -15.58
C ASP A 38 -20.33 -0.66 -16.64
N LEU A 39 -19.13 -0.09 -16.55
CA LEU A 39 -18.59 0.86 -17.52
C LEU A 39 -17.29 0.33 -18.15
N SER A 40 -17.09 -0.99 -18.13
CA SER A 40 -15.89 -1.60 -18.67
C SER A 40 -15.72 -1.34 -20.18
N GLY A 41 -14.47 -1.10 -20.60
CA GLY A 41 -14.11 -0.80 -21.99
C GLY A 41 -14.56 0.58 -22.50
N GLN A 42 -15.11 1.45 -21.62
CA GLN A 42 -15.51 2.80 -21.97
C GLN A 42 -14.42 3.79 -21.60
N SER A 43 -13.95 4.60 -22.55
CA SER A 43 -13.00 5.69 -22.27
C SER A 43 -13.69 6.79 -21.46
N LEU A 44 -13.41 6.87 -20.16
CA LEU A 44 -14.02 7.88 -19.28
C LEU A 44 -13.16 9.14 -19.25
N SER A 45 -13.77 10.30 -19.48
CA SER A 45 -13.09 11.59 -19.29
C SER A 45 -12.93 11.92 -17.79
N ALA A 46 -11.92 12.71 -17.45
CA ALA A 46 -11.71 13.18 -16.06
C ALA A 46 -12.96 13.92 -15.52
N ASP A 47 -13.61 14.71 -16.38
CA ASP A 47 -14.87 15.39 -16.06
C ASP A 47 -16.00 14.41 -15.75
N THR A 48 -16.11 13.33 -16.53
CA THR A 48 -17.09 12.27 -16.29
C THR A 48 -16.79 11.53 -14.99
N CYS A 49 -15.53 11.21 -14.71
CA CYS A 49 -15.09 10.64 -13.43
C CYS A 49 -15.43 11.57 -12.26
N SER A 50 -15.38 12.89 -12.44
CA SER A 50 -15.70 13.89 -11.40
C SER A 50 -17.18 13.93 -11.08
N VAL A 51 -18.00 13.93 -12.12
CA VAL A 51 -19.44 13.87 -11.96
C VAL A 51 -19.85 12.52 -11.35
N LEU A 52 -19.26 11.41 -11.78
CA LEU A 52 -19.49 10.10 -11.18
C LEU A 52 -19.06 10.09 -9.70
N ALA A 53 -17.88 10.62 -9.38
CA ALA A 53 -17.38 10.71 -8.01
C ALA A 53 -18.37 11.43 -7.08
N ARG A 54 -18.92 12.55 -7.53
CA ARG A 54 -19.95 13.31 -6.78
C ARG A 54 -21.30 12.62 -6.76
N ALA A 55 -21.67 11.90 -7.81
CA ALA A 55 -22.91 11.13 -7.86
C ALA A 55 -22.89 9.99 -6.83
N PHE A 56 -21.77 9.25 -6.76
CA PHE A 56 -21.58 8.16 -5.80
C PHE A 56 -21.45 8.61 -4.34
N GLN A 57 -21.08 9.88 -4.07
CA GLN A 57 -21.09 10.42 -2.70
C GLN A 57 -22.48 10.38 -2.04
N ASN A 58 -23.54 10.52 -2.83
CA ASN A 58 -24.91 10.52 -2.34
C ASN A 58 -25.66 9.24 -2.67
N ASP A 59 -24.99 8.26 -3.27
CA ASP A 59 -25.62 7.03 -3.73
C ASP A 59 -25.59 5.93 -2.68
N ILE A 60 -26.71 5.20 -2.61
CA ILE A 60 -26.92 4.03 -1.75
C ILE A 60 -27.32 2.80 -2.56
N VAL A 61 -27.36 2.91 -3.90
CA VAL A 61 -27.98 1.92 -4.78
C VAL A 61 -26.95 0.96 -5.35
N PHE A 62 -25.76 1.44 -5.73
CA PHE A 62 -24.73 0.56 -6.30
C PHE A 62 -23.90 -0.14 -5.21
N THR A 63 -23.80 -1.46 -5.32
CA THR A 63 -22.91 -2.30 -4.50
C THR A 63 -21.65 -2.70 -5.26
N GLU A 64 -21.67 -2.64 -6.59
CA GLU A 64 -20.55 -3.03 -7.44
C GLU A 64 -20.37 -2.03 -8.58
N VAL A 65 -19.14 -1.56 -8.77
CA VAL A 65 -18.77 -0.64 -9.85
C VAL A 65 -17.60 -1.23 -10.62
N LEU A 66 -17.82 -1.55 -11.89
CA LEU A 66 -16.79 -2.03 -12.80
C LEU A 66 -16.30 -0.87 -13.67
N LEU A 67 -15.02 -0.55 -13.51
CA LEU A 67 -14.29 0.43 -14.29
C LEU A 67 -13.09 -0.28 -14.91
N SER A 68 -13.30 -1.38 -15.63
CA SER A 68 -12.19 -2.14 -16.23
C SER A 68 -11.83 -1.58 -17.60
N ASP A 69 -10.56 -1.36 -17.88
CA ASP A 69 -10.08 -0.81 -19.17
C ASP A 69 -10.80 0.49 -19.58
N CYS A 70 -10.86 1.46 -18.66
CA CYS A 70 -11.54 2.74 -18.88
C CYS A 70 -10.60 3.86 -19.38
N MET A 71 -9.34 3.54 -19.69
CA MET A 71 -8.28 4.50 -20.05
C MET A 71 -8.21 5.72 -19.14
N LEU A 72 -8.25 5.49 -17.82
CA LEU A 72 -8.20 6.56 -16.83
C LEU A 72 -6.87 7.33 -16.92
N ASN A 73 -6.96 8.63 -17.17
CA ASN A 73 -5.82 9.53 -17.09
C ASN A 73 -5.49 9.88 -15.63
N GLU A 74 -4.36 10.56 -15.39
CA GLU A 74 -3.91 10.98 -14.05
C GLU A 74 -5.00 11.73 -13.27
N GLU A 75 -5.68 12.68 -13.92
CA GLU A 75 -6.79 13.44 -13.33
C GLU A 75 -7.99 12.54 -13.00
N GLY A 76 -8.32 11.57 -13.86
CA GLY A 76 -9.36 10.58 -13.62
C GLY A 76 -9.08 9.75 -12.37
N VAL A 77 -7.84 9.30 -12.17
CA VAL A 77 -7.42 8.59 -10.94
C VAL A 77 -7.53 9.48 -9.70
N LEU A 78 -7.05 10.72 -9.80
CA LEU A 78 -7.12 11.69 -8.71
C LEU A 78 -8.57 11.96 -8.29
N VAL A 79 -9.45 12.05 -9.26
CA VAL A 79 -10.87 12.29 -9.05
C VAL A 79 -11.60 11.04 -8.53
N LEU A 80 -11.19 9.83 -8.93
CA LEU A 80 -11.68 8.59 -8.32
C LEU A 80 -11.31 8.51 -6.83
N THR A 81 -10.26 9.19 -6.37
CA THR A 81 -9.97 9.34 -4.93
C THR A 81 -11.17 9.93 -4.17
N CYS A 82 -11.92 10.85 -4.79
CA CYS A 82 -13.09 11.48 -4.21
C CYS A 82 -14.28 10.53 -4.03
N LEU A 83 -14.33 9.39 -4.74
CA LEU A 83 -15.26 8.30 -4.45
C LEU A 83 -15.03 7.74 -3.05
N PHE A 84 -13.77 7.67 -2.64
CA PHE A 84 -13.38 6.99 -1.40
C PHE A 84 -13.47 7.89 -0.16
N LEU A 85 -13.70 9.19 -0.31
CA LEU A 85 -13.84 10.15 0.79
C LEU A 85 -15.23 10.13 1.46
N ASN A 86 -16.12 9.20 1.11
CA ASN A 86 -17.49 9.18 1.62
C ASN A 86 -17.56 8.80 3.13
N ILE A 87 -18.31 9.61 3.90
CA ILE A 87 -18.49 9.57 5.35
C ILE A 87 -19.91 9.08 5.75
N ASN A 88 -20.86 8.93 4.83
CA ASN A 88 -22.24 8.57 5.20
C ASN A 88 -22.48 7.07 5.27
N VAL A 89 -22.21 6.51 6.45
CA VAL A 89 -22.52 5.13 6.83
C VAL A 89 -23.90 5.10 7.48
N HIS A 90 -24.90 4.56 6.78
CA HIS A 90 -26.11 4.08 7.46
C HIS A 90 -26.38 2.59 7.35
N GLU A 91 -25.81 1.85 6.40
CA GLU A 91 -25.87 0.38 6.42
C GLU A 91 -24.61 -0.25 5.85
N LYS A 92 -24.16 -1.34 6.48
CA LYS A 92 -22.96 -2.13 6.11
C LYS A 92 -23.19 -2.93 4.83
N HIS A 93 -23.49 -2.27 3.72
CA HIS A 93 -23.54 -2.94 2.43
C HIS A 93 -22.13 -3.10 1.88
N LYS A 94 -21.84 -4.28 1.32
CA LYS A 94 -20.55 -4.57 0.71
C LYS A 94 -20.43 -3.77 -0.57
N PHE A 95 -19.56 -2.77 -0.59
CA PHE A 95 -19.22 -2.03 -1.80
C PHE A 95 -17.95 -2.61 -2.43
N MET A 96 -18.01 -2.87 -3.74
CA MET A 96 -16.93 -3.44 -4.54
C MET A 96 -16.59 -2.54 -5.72
N VAL A 97 -15.30 -2.29 -5.93
CA VAL A 97 -14.80 -1.53 -7.08
C VAL A 97 -13.77 -2.37 -7.83
N VAL A 98 -13.94 -2.47 -9.16
CA VAL A 98 -13.01 -3.17 -10.05
C VAL A 98 -12.37 -2.18 -11.01
N LEU A 99 -11.04 -2.05 -10.91
CA LEU A 99 -10.23 -1.11 -11.68
C LEU A 99 -9.20 -1.84 -12.56
N GLU A 100 -9.51 -3.05 -13.03
CA GLU A 100 -8.59 -3.84 -13.86
C GLU A 100 -8.16 -3.08 -15.13
N TRP A 101 -6.90 -3.20 -15.56
CA TRP A 101 -6.38 -2.64 -16.82
C TRP A 101 -6.44 -1.09 -16.96
N ASN A 102 -6.32 -0.34 -15.87
CA ASN A 102 -6.31 1.14 -15.95
C ASN A 102 -4.93 1.78 -15.79
N ALA A 103 -3.87 0.98 -15.63
CA ALA A 103 -2.51 1.48 -15.43
C ALA A 103 -2.39 2.53 -14.30
N VAL A 104 -3.24 2.42 -13.26
CA VAL A 104 -3.31 3.41 -12.16
C VAL A 104 -1.95 3.57 -11.46
N GLY A 105 -1.15 2.50 -11.41
CA GLY A 105 0.18 2.49 -10.79
C GLY A 105 1.29 3.18 -11.59
N VAL A 106 1.01 3.67 -12.81
CA VAL A 106 1.97 4.48 -13.59
C VAL A 106 2.07 5.91 -13.03
N TRP A 107 0.99 6.40 -12.41
CA TRP A 107 0.89 7.75 -11.88
C TRP A 107 1.19 7.76 -10.37
N ASP A 108 2.47 7.81 -9.98
CA ASP A 108 2.88 7.65 -8.57
C ASP A 108 2.19 8.67 -7.62
N GLU A 109 2.07 9.94 -8.02
CA GLU A 109 1.42 10.99 -7.21
C GLU A 109 -0.09 10.78 -7.08
N ALA A 110 -0.78 10.54 -8.20
CA ALA A 110 -2.21 10.27 -8.20
C ALA A 110 -2.55 8.97 -7.44
N PHE A 111 -1.69 7.94 -7.55
CA PHE A 111 -1.87 6.69 -6.82
C PHE A 111 -1.61 6.82 -5.32
N SER A 112 -0.65 7.67 -4.90
CA SER A 112 -0.44 8.00 -3.49
C SER A 112 -1.69 8.68 -2.89
N LEU A 113 -2.28 9.63 -3.62
CA LEU A 113 -3.54 10.27 -3.21
C LEU A 113 -4.71 9.27 -3.17
N PHE A 114 -4.81 8.40 -4.17
CA PHE A 114 -5.78 7.29 -4.18
C PHE A 114 -5.64 6.41 -2.93
N CYS A 115 -4.41 6.05 -2.55
CA CYS A 115 -4.12 5.30 -1.33
C CYS A 115 -4.50 6.09 -0.07
N ALA A 116 -4.26 7.40 -0.02
CA ALA A 116 -4.68 8.25 1.09
C ALA A 116 -6.21 8.31 1.23
N GLY A 117 -6.94 8.39 0.11
CA GLY A 117 -8.41 8.28 0.10
C GLY A 117 -8.89 6.91 0.60
N LEU A 118 -8.25 5.83 0.15
CA LEU A 118 -8.54 4.48 0.62
C LEU A 118 -8.30 4.33 2.13
N ALA A 119 -7.29 4.99 2.69
CA ALA A 119 -6.99 4.94 4.13
C ALA A 119 -8.12 5.51 5.01
N CYS A 120 -8.84 6.50 4.51
CA CYS A 120 -9.96 7.16 5.19
C CYS A 120 -11.31 6.55 4.84
N ASN A 121 -11.36 5.62 3.89
CA ASN A 121 -12.60 5.05 3.40
C ASN A 121 -13.22 4.07 4.41
N SER A 122 -14.53 4.21 4.64
CA SER A 122 -15.29 3.39 5.60
C SER A 122 -16.35 2.48 4.96
N VAL A 123 -16.41 2.39 3.62
CA VAL A 123 -17.50 1.74 2.88
C VAL A 123 -17.01 0.61 1.97
N LEU A 124 -15.83 0.77 1.36
CA LEU A 124 -15.25 -0.17 0.41
C LEU A 124 -14.82 -1.46 1.12
N THR A 125 -15.37 -2.58 0.67
CA THR A 125 -15.10 -3.91 1.21
C THR A 125 -14.26 -4.76 0.26
N GLN A 126 -14.36 -4.52 -1.05
CA GLN A 126 -13.63 -5.28 -2.06
C GLN A 126 -13.03 -4.32 -3.10
N LEU A 127 -11.75 -4.50 -3.38
CA LEU A 127 -11.02 -3.69 -4.35
C LEU A 127 -10.21 -4.59 -5.26
N ASP A 128 -10.41 -4.45 -6.56
CA ASP A 128 -9.65 -5.15 -7.58
C ASP A 128 -8.78 -4.17 -8.37
N LEU A 129 -7.47 -4.37 -8.27
CA LEU A 129 -6.40 -3.59 -8.88
C LEU A 129 -5.51 -4.47 -9.78
N ARG A 130 -6.05 -5.55 -10.35
CA ARG A 130 -5.30 -6.40 -11.28
C ARG A 130 -4.81 -5.63 -12.52
N ASN A 131 -3.63 -6.00 -13.03
CA ASN A 131 -3.05 -5.39 -14.24
C ASN A 131 -2.99 -3.84 -14.22
N ASN A 132 -2.62 -3.24 -13.09
CA ASN A 132 -2.53 -1.77 -12.95
C ASN A 132 -1.09 -1.23 -12.95
N GLN A 133 -0.10 -2.06 -13.28
CA GLN A 133 1.32 -1.68 -13.31
C GLN A 133 1.82 -1.08 -11.97
N ILE A 134 1.24 -1.50 -10.84
CA ILE A 134 1.64 -1.01 -9.52
C ILE A 134 3.09 -1.43 -9.23
N ASN A 135 3.96 -0.44 -9.06
CA ASN A 135 5.37 -0.63 -8.75
C ASN A 135 5.61 -0.82 -7.24
N HIS A 136 6.87 -1.05 -6.84
CA HIS A 136 7.25 -1.22 -5.44
C HIS A 136 6.98 0.02 -4.56
N HIS A 137 6.99 1.23 -5.12
CA HIS A 137 6.70 2.48 -4.40
C HIS A 137 5.19 2.63 -4.16
N GLY A 138 4.37 2.42 -5.18
CA GLY A 138 2.92 2.36 -5.04
C GLY A 138 2.47 1.28 -4.04
N ALA A 139 3.10 0.12 -4.05
CA ALA A 139 2.82 -0.92 -3.06
C ALA A 139 3.15 -0.50 -1.60
N TYR A 140 4.15 0.36 -1.41
CA TYR A 140 4.47 0.93 -0.10
C TYR A 140 3.39 1.92 0.36
N GLU A 141 2.92 2.81 -0.52
CA GLU A 141 1.81 3.72 -0.21
C GLU A 141 0.51 2.97 0.08
N LEU A 142 0.22 1.93 -0.71
CA LEU A 142 -0.90 1.03 -0.47
C LEU A 142 -0.77 0.36 0.91
N ALA A 143 0.42 -0.12 1.28
CA ALA A 143 0.65 -0.70 2.61
C ALA A 143 0.40 0.31 3.75
N LEU A 144 0.76 1.58 3.58
CA LEU A 144 0.45 2.63 4.55
C LEU A 144 -1.07 2.87 4.67
N ALA A 145 -1.78 2.84 3.56
CA ALA A 145 -3.23 2.98 3.53
C ALA A 145 -3.94 1.81 4.22
N LEU A 146 -3.56 0.56 3.89
CA LEU A 146 -4.14 -0.64 4.48
C LEU A 146 -3.90 -0.70 5.99
N LYS A 147 -2.78 -0.19 6.50
CA LYS A 147 -2.53 -0.14 7.94
C LYS A 147 -3.58 0.70 8.71
N ARG A 148 -4.20 1.69 8.06
CA ARG A 148 -5.22 2.57 8.65
C ARG A 148 -6.64 2.12 8.31
N ASN A 149 -6.85 1.61 7.10
CA ASN A 149 -8.15 1.11 6.67
C ASN A 149 -8.54 -0.14 7.49
N ASN A 150 -9.80 -0.21 7.94
CA ASN A 150 -10.34 -1.32 8.72
C ASN A 150 -11.62 -1.92 8.12
N THR A 151 -11.95 -1.55 6.89
CA THR A 151 -13.21 -1.88 6.19
C THR A 151 -12.97 -2.78 4.99
N LEU A 152 -11.81 -2.66 4.33
CA LEU A 152 -11.43 -3.50 3.20
C LEU A 152 -11.20 -4.95 3.65
N GLU A 153 -11.94 -5.88 3.05
CA GLU A 153 -11.90 -7.31 3.34
C GLU A 153 -11.19 -8.10 2.23
N VAL A 154 -11.40 -7.72 0.96
CA VAL A 154 -10.84 -8.40 -0.22
C VAL A 154 -10.03 -7.41 -1.05
N LEU A 155 -8.80 -7.78 -1.37
CA LEU A 155 -7.91 -6.99 -2.22
C LEU A 155 -7.26 -7.88 -3.27
N ASP A 156 -7.45 -7.55 -4.54
CA ASP A 156 -6.80 -8.23 -5.66
C ASP A 156 -5.73 -7.34 -6.29
N LEU A 157 -4.50 -7.82 -6.28
CA LEU A 157 -3.32 -7.16 -6.83
C LEU A 157 -2.61 -8.03 -7.87
N ARG A 158 -3.26 -9.09 -8.41
CA ARG A 158 -2.59 -9.99 -9.36
C ARG A 158 -2.05 -9.25 -10.58
N TRP A 159 -0.94 -9.74 -11.12
CA TRP A 159 -0.32 -9.20 -12.34
C TRP A 159 0.09 -7.72 -12.24
N ASN A 160 0.73 -7.34 -11.13
CA ASN A 160 1.38 -6.04 -10.98
C ASN A 160 2.91 -6.22 -10.82
N ASN A 161 3.67 -5.14 -10.64
CA ASN A 161 5.13 -5.17 -10.51
C ASN A 161 5.60 -4.75 -9.11
N ILE A 162 4.97 -5.33 -8.08
CA ILE A 162 5.19 -4.98 -6.66
C ILE A 162 6.62 -5.30 -6.21
N GLY A 163 7.16 -6.45 -6.63
CA GLY A 163 8.51 -6.90 -6.28
C GLY A 163 8.74 -7.20 -4.79
N LEU A 164 9.98 -7.53 -4.43
CA LEU A 164 10.38 -7.91 -3.07
C LEU A 164 10.12 -6.80 -2.03
N LEU A 165 10.46 -5.54 -2.35
CA LEU A 165 10.33 -4.41 -1.42
C LEU A 165 8.87 -4.07 -1.13
N GLY A 166 8.02 -4.10 -2.16
CA GLY A 166 6.58 -3.90 -2.00
C GLY A 166 5.94 -5.04 -1.20
N GLY A 167 6.30 -6.29 -1.47
CA GLY A 167 5.82 -7.46 -0.72
C GLY A 167 6.15 -7.39 0.78
N ARG A 168 7.38 -6.96 1.13
CA ARG A 168 7.78 -6.73 2.54
C ARG A 168 6.96 -5.62 3.21
N SER A 169 6.65 -4.56 2.47
CA SER A 169 5.85 -3.44 2.97
C SER A 169 4.42 -3.87 3.26
N LEU A 170 3.80 -4.62 2.34
CA LEU A 170 2.47 -5.22 2.53
C LEU A 170 2.44 -6.16 3.75
N LEU A 171 3.47 -7.00 3.92
CA LEU A 171 3.57 -7.91 5.06
C LEU A 171 3.55 -7.15 6.40
N LYS A 172 4.33 -6.06 6.49
CA LYS A 172 4.39 -5.22 7.71
C LYS A 172 3.07 -4.49 7.98
N ALA A 173 2.33 -4.12 6.94
CA ALA A 173 1.02 -3.50 7.08
C ALA A 173 -0.06 -4.50 7.53
N LEU A 174 -0.10 -5.68 6.93
CA LEU A 174 -1.07 -6.74 7.27
C LEU A 174 -0.89 -7.32 8.66
N GLN A 175 0.31 -7.25 9.25
CA GLN A 175 0.49 -7.58 10.67
C GLN A 175 -0.34 -6.68 11.60
N LYS A 176 -0.68 -5.46 11.16
CA LYS A 176 -1.48 -4.50 11.94
C LYS A 176 -2.93 -4.44 11.48
N ASN A 177 -3.18 -4.58 10.19
CA ASN A 177 -4.53 -4.64 9.64
C ASN A 177 -5.16 -6.00 9.97
N LYS A 178 -6.38 -5.99 10.52
CA LYS A 178 -7.14 -7.20 10.85
C LYS A 178 -8.47 -7.34 10.10
N SER A 179 -8.69 -6.50 9.08
CA SER A 179 -9.90 -6.48 8.25
C SER A 179 -9.73 -7.30 6.97
N ILE A 180 -8.52 -7.34 6.40
CA ILE A 180 -8.25 -8.05 5.15
C ILE A 180 -8.24 -9.55 5.40
N VAL A 181 -9.12 -10.25 4.70
CA VAL A 181 -9.38 -11.69 4.78
C VAL A 181 -8.87 -12.40 3.53
N GLN A 182 -8.95 -11.75 2.38
CA GLN A 182 -8.47 -12.30 1.11
C GLN A 182 -7.56 -11.29 0.41
N LEU A 183 -6.34 -11.72 0.09
CA LEU A 183 -5.35 -10.94 -0.64
C LEU A 183 -4.79 -11.78 -1.78
N GLU A 184 -5.08 -11.39 -3.01
CA GLU A 184 -4.57 -12.08 -4.20
C GLU A 184 -3.37 -11.31 -4.76
N ILE A 185 -2.19 -11.92 -4.79
CA ILE A 185 -0.93 -11.27 -5.18
C ILE A 185 -0.10 -12.09 -6.18
N ALA A 186 -0.73 -13.05 -6.86
CA ALA A 186 -0.07 -13.84 -7.90
C ALA A 186 0.48 -12.97 -9.05
N GLY A 187 1.63 -13.33 -9.61
CA GLY A 187 2.22 -12.61 -10.75
C GLY A 187 2.94 -11.29 -10.40
N ASN A 188 3.35 -11.08 -9.14
CA ASN A 188 3.96 -9.83 -8.65
C ASN A 188 5.47 -9.85 -8.42
N ASN A 189 6.17 -10.92 -8.84
CA ASN A 189 7.60 -11.12 -8.58
C ASN A 189 7.99 -10.98 -7.08
N ILE A 190 7.12 -11.49 -6.20
CA ILE A 190 7.34 -11.54 -4.74
C ILE A 190 7.94 -12.92 -4.39
N PRO A 191 8.97 -13.01 -3.54
CA PRO A 191 9.53 -14.30 -3.14
C PRO A 191 8.51 -15.17 -2.38
N SER A 192 8.62 -16.49 -2.57
CA SER A 192 7.74 -17.51 -2.00
C SER A 192 7.57 -17.40 -0.48
N ASP A 193 8.63 -17.04 0.24
CA ASP A 193 8.60 -16.96 1.70
C ASP A 193 7.71 -15.80 2.18
N THR A 194 7.74 -14.69 1.44
CA THR A 194 6.89 -13.53 1.75
C THR A 194 5.44 -13.83 1.38
N LEU A 195 5.18 -14.55 0.29
CA LEU A 195 3.84 -15.01 -0.09
C LEU A 195 3.22 -15.90 0.99
N LYS A 196 3.94 -16.95 1.44
CA LYS A 196 3.47 -17.84 2.50
C LYS A 196 3.16 -17.10 3.80
N ALA A 197 3.98 -16.12 4.17
CA ALA A 197 3.73 -15.31 5.36
C ALA A 197 2.47 -14.43 5.22
N LEU A 198 2.21 -13.88 4.02
CA LEU A 198 0.99 -13.12 3.73
C LEU A 198 -0.26 -14.02 3.75
N GLU A 199 -0.18 -15.22 3.18
CA GLU A 199 -1.23 -16.24 3.22
C GLU A 199 -1.56 -16.67 4.66
N GLN A 200 -0.55 -16.87 5.51
CA GLN A 200 -0.77 -17.22 6.91
C GLN A 200 -1.49 -16.10 7.68
N ILE A 201 -1.10 -14.83 7.46
CA ILE A 201 -1.74 -13.69 8.13
C ILE A 201 -3.20 -13.53 7.68
N THR A 202 -3.47 -13.66 6.38
CA THR A 202 -4.84 -13.58 5.84
C THR A 202 -5.70 -14.74 6.32
N GLY A 203 -5.14 -15.95 6.40
CA GLY A 203 -5.78 -17.12 7.04
C GLY A 203 -6.16 -16.85 8.49
N HIS A 204 -5.23 -16.35 9.31
CA HIS A 204 -5.53 -15.97 10.71
C HIS A 204 -6.62 -14.89 10.81
N ASN A 205 -6.63 -13.92 9.90
CA ASN A 205 -7.69 -12.90 9.87
C ASN A 205 -9.05 -13.51 9.51
N SER A 206 -9.10 -14.45 8.57
CA SER A 206 -10.29 -15.21 8.20
C SER A 206 -10.86 -16.00 9.38
N ASP A 207 -10.01 -16.77 10.07
CA ASP A 207 -10.37 -17.56 11.26
C ASP A 207 -10.88 -16.68 12.40
N ARG A 208 -10.25 -15.52 12.59
CA ARG A 208 -10.71 -14.54 13.57
C ARG A 208 -12.08 -13.98 13.18
N GLN A 209 -12.32 -13.69 11.90
CA GLN A 209 -13.60 -13.15 11.45
C GLN A 209 -14.72 -14.21 11.56
N SER A 210 -14.44 -15.47 11.25
CA SER A 210 -15.41 -16.58 11.39
C SER A 210 -15.77 -16.81 12.85
N THR A 211 -14.79 -16.84 13.76
CA THR A 211 -15.00 -16.95 15.21
C THR A 211 -15.82 -15.78 15.76
N LEU A 212 -15.54 -14.55 15.31
CA LEU A 212 -16.30 -13.36 15.69
C LEU A 212 -17.74 -13.40 15.17
N ARG A 213 -17.97 -13.88 13.93
CA ARG A 213 -19.31 -14.06 13.36
C ARG A 213 -20.10 -15.09 14.15
N GLU A 214 -19.48 -16.21 14.50
CA GLU A 214 -20.10 -17.26 15.30
C GLU A 214 -20.43 -16.76 16.73
N SER A 215 -19.50 -16.07 17.38
CA SER A 215 -19.75 -15.42 18.68
C SER A 215 -20.91 -14.42 18.62
N ARG A 216 -20.98 -13.58 17.57
CA ARG A 216 -22.10 -12.64 17.39
C ARG A 216 -23.43 -13.35 17.15
N SER A 217 -23.43 -14.41 16.35
CA SER A 217 -24.63 -15.23 16.12
C SER A 217 -25.13 -15.84 17.42
N ARG A 218 -24.23 -16.45 18.22
CA ARG A 218 -24.55 -16.96 19.57
C ARG A 218 -25.13 -15.86 20.46
N THR A 219 -24.51 -14.68 20.51
CA THR A 219 -25.03 -13.54 21.29
C THR A 219 -26.41 -13.09 20.81
N GLN A 220 -26.67 -13.07 19.50
CA GLN A 220 -27.98 -12.72 18.95
C GLN A 220 -29.05 -13.75 19.32
N VAL A 221 -28.74 -15.05 19.26
CA VAL A 221 -29.64 -16.12 19.68
C VAL A 221 -29.95 -16.00 21.17
N LEU A 222 -28.92 -15.87 22.01
CA LEU A 222 -29.09 -15.68 23.46
C LEU A 222 -29.90 -14.42 23.77
N SER A 223 -29.67 -13.31 23.06
CA SER A 223 -30.44 -12.08 23.24
C SER A 223 -31.91 -12.27 22.86
N LYS A 224 -32.20 -13.02 21.80
CA LYS A 224 -33.58 -13.36 21.42
C LYS A 224 -34.22 -14.26 22.48
N GLU A 225 -33.53 -15.29 22.96
CA GLU A 225 -34.03 -16.16 24.04
C GLU A 225 -34.32 -15.38 25.33
N ILE A 226 -33.41 -14.51 25.76
CA ILE A 226 -33.62 -13.64 26.93
C ILE A 226 -34.86 -12.76 26.73
N GLN A 227 -35.05 -12.20 25.53
CA GLN A 227 -36.22 -11.38 25.22
C GLN A 227 -37.51 -12.21 25.28
N THR A 228 -37.52 -13.43 24.71
CA THR A 228 -38.68 -14.33 24.79
C THR A 228 -39.00 -14.74 26.23
N LEU A 229 -38.00 -15.08 27.04
CA LEU A 229 -38.17 -15.39 28.47
C LEU A 229 -38.69 -14.20 29.26
N LYS A 230 -38.23 -12.99 28.93
CA LYS A 230 -38.71 -11.75 29.54
C LYS A 230 -40.18 -11.51 29.22
N GLU A 231 -40.58 -11.70 27.96
CA GLU A 231 -41.98 -11.59 27.53
C GLU A 231 -42.86 -12.64 28.18
N GLU A 232 -42.39 -13.89 28.27
CA GLU A 232 -43.11 -14.98 28.92
C GLU A 232 -43.29 -14.71 30.42
N LYS A 233 -42.23 -14.29 31.12
CA LYS A 233 -42.31 -13.91 32.54
C LYS A 233 -43.25 -12.73 32.76
N SER A 234 -43.21 -11.70 31.91
CA SER A 234 -44.17 -10.60 31.96
C SER A 234 -45.61 -11.10 31.78
N ARG A 235 -45.85 -12.01 30.82
CA ARG A 235 -47.16 -12.61 30.59
C ARG A 235 -47.64 -13.45 31.79
N GLN A 236 -46.75 -14.23 32.40
CA GLN A 236 -47.04 -14.97 33.64
C GLN A 236 -47.37 -14.02 34.80
N VAL A 237 -46.63 -12.93 34.96
CA VAL A 237 -46.92 -11.90 35.98
C VAL A 237 -48.28 -11.25 35.73
N THR A 238 -48.60 -10.89 34.49
CA THR A 238 -49.92 -10.34 34.13
C THR A 238 -51.03 -11.36 34.36
N SER A 239 -50.81 -12.64 34.03
CA SER A 239 -51.77 -13.73 34.26
C SER A 239 -52.00 -13.96 35.75
N LEU A 240 -50.93 -13.99 36.55
CA LEU A 240 -51.03 -14.09 38.00
C LEU A 240 -51.76 -12.86 38.54
N MET A 241 -51.43 -11.65 38.13
CA MET A 241 -52.11 -10.42 38.53
C MET A 241 -53.61 -10.43 38.17
N ALA A 242 -53.97 -10.94 36.99
CA ALA A 242 -55.35 -11.15 36.57
C ALA A 242 -56.05 -12.19 37.45
N MET A 243 -55.38 -13.31 37.75
CA MET A 243 -55.90 -14.35 38.66
C MET A 243 -56.08 -13.81 40.08
N THR A 244 -55.14 -13.02 40.60
CA THR A 244 -55.24 -12.33 41.90
C THR A 244 -56.34 -11.28 41.89
N SER A 245 -56.57 -10.59 40.77
CA SER A 245 -57.68 -9.64 40.63
C SER A 245 -59.06 -10.31 40.56
N LEU A 246 -59.13 -11.56 40.06
CA LEU A 246 -60.32 -12.41 40.09
C LEU A 246 -60.55 -13.06 41.47
N LEU A 247 -59.52 -13.13 42.32
CA LEU A 247 -59.53 -13.81 43.62
C LEU A 247 -59.94 -12.99 44.88
N PRO A 248 -60.63 -11.83 44.80
CA PRO A 248 -61.33 -11.33 45.98
C PRO A 248 -62.75 -10.83 45.72
N VAL A 249 -63.45 -11.25 44.66
CA VAL A 249 -64.86 -10.85 44.46
C VAL A 249 -65.84 -11.99 44.76
N CYS A 250 -65.53 -13.23 44.34
CA CYS A 250 -66.45 -14.36 44.51
C CYS A 250 -66.38 -14.98 45.92
N TYR A 251 -65.18 -15.17 46.48
CA TYR A 251 -65.03 -15.80 47.80
C TYR A 251 -65.51 -14.88 48.93
N ILE A 252 -65.22 -13.58 48.84
CA ILE A 252 -65.66 -12.59 49.84
C ILE A 252 -67.19 -12.47 49.85
N ARG A 253 -67.85 -12.48 48.68
CA ARG A 253 -69.31 -12.39 48.61
C ARG A 253 -70.00 -13.63 49.18
N SER A 254 -69.45 -14.82 48.92
CA SER A 254 -69.99 -16.07 49.48
C SER A 254 -69.80 -16.14 50.99
N THR A 255 -68.61 -15.80 51.51
CA THR A 255 -68.36 -15.80 52.96
C THR A 255 -69.18 -14.72 53.67
N TYR A 256 -69.41 -13.55 53.07
CA TYR A 256 -70.26 -12.51 53.67
C TYR A 256 -71.72 -12.95 53.80
N ILE A 257 -72.26 -13.65 52.79
CA ILE A 257 -73.62 -14.20 52.84
C ILE A 257 -73.71 -15.30 53.90
N GLN A 258 -72.72 -16.18 53.98
CA GLN A 258 -72.70 -17.26 54.97
C GLN A 258 -72.54 -16.74 56.40
N ILE A 259 -71.72 -15.69 56.61
CA ILE A 259 -71.61 -15.00 57.89
C ILE A 259 -72.93 -14.31 58.26
N GLY A 260 -73.60 -13.67 57.29
CA GLY A 260 -74.93 -13.07 57.51
C GLY A 260 -75.98 -14.09 57.96
N GLN A 261 -76.05 -15.25 57.28
CA GLN A 261 -76.96 -16.35 57.64
C GLN A 261 -76.64 -16.94 59.01
N LEU A 262 -75.35 -17.08 59.35
CA LEU A 262 -74.94 -17.53 60.68
C LEU A 262 -75.26 -16.51 61.78
N GLN A 263 -75.17 -15.21 61.48
CA GLN A 263 -75.52 -14.13 62.40
C GLN A 263 -77.03 -14.08 62.67
N GLU A 264 -77.86 -14.28 61.64
CA GLU A 264 -79.31 -14.40 61.77
C GLU A 264 -79.70 -15.62 62.61
N ALA A 265 -79.16 -16.80 62.30
CA ALA A 265 -79.40 -18.01 63.08
C ALA A 265 -78.95 -17.88 64.55
N LEU A 266 -77.86 -17.13 64.80
CA LEU A 266 -77.40 -16.82 66.15
C LEU A 266 -78.37 -15.88 66.88
N ASN A 267 -78.89 -14.86 66.20
CA ASN A 267 -79.87 -13.94 66.75
C ASN A 267 -81.21 -14.62 67.05
N GLU A 268 -81.67 -15.53 66.18
CA GLU A 268 -82.86 -16.36 66.41
C GLU A 268 -82.67 -17.27 67.62
N ARG A 269 -81.52 -17.94 67.73
CA ARG A 269 -81.19 -18.74 68.92
C ARG A 269 -81.13 -17.90 70.19
N LYS A 270 -80.55 -16.69 70.12
CA LYS A 270 -80.51 -15.76 71.25
C LYS A 270 -81.91 -15.32 71.69
N SER A 271 -82.80 -15.07 70.72
CA SER A 271 -84.22 -14.78 70.97
C SER A 271 -84.95 -15.97 71.62
N ALA A 272 -84.74 -17.18 71.09
CA ALA A 272 -85.30 -18.40 71.66
C ALA A 272 -84.80 -18.66 73.08
N VAL A 273 -83.51 -18.45 73.34
CA VAL A 273 -82.92 -18.52 74.69
C VAL A 273 -83.57 -17.49 75.61
N ASN A 274 -83.71 -16.23 75.19
CA ASN A 274 -84.38 -15.21 76.01
C ASN A 274 -85.84 -15.58 76.32
N SER A 275 -86.57 -16.17 75.37
CA SER A 275 -87.93 -16.66 75.58
C SER A 275 -87.97 -17.82 76.59
N LEU A 276 -87.02 -18.75 76.49
CA LEU A 276 -86.88 -19.85 77.45
C LEU A 276 -86.49 -19.34 78.85
N THR A 277 -85.59 -18.36 78.95
CA THR A 277 -85.22 -17.72 80.22
C THR A 277 -86.43 -17.03 80.85
N ALA A 278 -87.26 -16.34 80.07
CA ALA A 278 -88.49 -15.73 80.57
C ALA A 278 -89.49 -16.79 81.06
N LYS A 279 -89.64 -17.91 80.34
CA LYS A 279 -90.46 -19.05 80.79
C LYS A 279 -89.91 -19.67 82.07
N LEU A 280 -88.60 -19.82 82.19
CA LEU A 280 -87.94 -20.33 83.38
C LEU A 280 -88.22 -19.42 84.59
N GLN A 281 -88.04 -18.10 84.44
CA GLN A 281 -88.36 -17.13 85.49
C GLN A 281 -89.82 -17.20 85.94
N MET A 282 -90.76 -17.41 85.01
CA MET A 282 -92.17 -17.60 85.37
C MET A 282 -92.40 -18.91 86.12
N THR A 283 -91.73 -19.99 85.75
CA THR A 283 -91.82 -21.27 86.49
C THR A 283 -91.16 -21.20 87.86
N GLU A 284 -90.04 -20.50 88.00
CA GLU A 284 -89.37 -20.26 89.28
C GLU A 284 -90.25 -19.40 90.21
N ALA A 285 -90.91 -18.37 89.67
CA ALA A 285 -91.89 -17.59 90.44
C ALA A 285 -93.09 -18.44 90.89
N ALA A 286 -93.59 -19.34 90.03
CA ALA A 286 -94.65 -20.27 90.39
C ALA A 286 -94.21 -21.29 91.46
N LEU A 287 -92.96 -21.76 91.39
CA LEU A 287 -92.37 -22.63 92.40
C LEU A 287 -92.22 -21.89 93.74
N ALA A 288 -91.73 -20.66 93.75
CA ALA A 288 -91.62 -19.84 94.96
C ALA A 288 -93.00 -19.60 95.61
N LEU A 289 -94.05 -19.37 94.81
CA LEU A 289 -95.42 -19.29 95.30
C LEU A 289 -95.93 -20.62 95.89
N SER A 290 -95.55 -21.75 95.27
CA SER A 290 -95.87 -23.08 95.80
C SER A 290 -95.12 -23.38 97.11
N GLU A 291 -93.86 -22.99 97.21
CA GLU A 291 -93.05 -23.08 98.43
C GLU A 291 -93.61 -22.20 99.53
N GLN A 292 -94.06 -20.99 99.22
CA GLN A 292 -94.75 -20.11 100.18
C GLN A 292 -96.08 -20.73 100.65
N LYS A 293 -96.85 -21.36 99.75
CA LYS A 293 -98.06 -22.11 100.13
C LYS A 293 -97.72 -23.31 101.03
N ASN A 294 -96.67 -24.07 100.72
CA ASN A 294 -96.20 -25.16 101.56
C ASN A 294 -95.69 -24.67 102.91
N HIS A 295 -95.00 -23.53 102.96
CA HIS A 295 -94.56 -22.90 104.19
C HIS A 295 -95.75 -22.45 105.04
N ASN A 296 -96.77 -21.82 104.44
CA ASN A 296 -98.00 -21.45 105.12
C ASN A 296 -98.77 -22.67 105.63
N MET A 297 -98.82 -23.75 104.86
CA MET A 297 -99.39 -25.03 105.29
C MET A 297 -98.58 -25.65 106.43
N GLY A 298 -97.25 -25.54 106.39
CA GLY A 298 -96.35 -25.94 107.46
C GLY A 298 -96.58 -25.14 108.74
N GLN A 299 -96.77 -23.82 108.63
CA GLN A 299 -97.12 -22.95 109.76
C GLN A 299 -98.48 -23.32 110.36
N LEU A 300 -99.47 -23.64 109.51
CA LEU A 300 -100.77 -24.16 109.97
C LEU A 300 -100.61 -25.48 110.71
N LEU A 301 -99.79 -26.40 110.20
CA LEU A 301 -99.51 -27.67 110.88
C LEU A 301 -98.79 -27.47 112.21
N THR A 302 -97.89 -26.49 112.33
CA THR A 302 -97.28 -26.14 113.62
C THR A 302 -98.28 -25.47 114.57
N ARG A 303 -99.21 -24.66 114.08
CA ARG A 303 -100.30 -24.11 114.90
C ARG A 303 -101.22 -25.21 115.41
N VAL A 304 -101.63 -26.14 114.55
CA VAL A 304 -102.46 -27.29 114.96
C VAL A 304 -101.70 -28.21 115.93
N ARG A 305 -100.37 -28.36 115.77
CA ARG A 305 -99.55 -29.08 116.77
C ARG A 305 -99.45 -28.32 118.08
N ALA A 306 -99.28 -27.00 118.06
CA ALA A 306 -99.26 -26.15 119.24
C ALA A 306 -100.62 -26.13 119.95
N GLU A 307 -101.75 -26.05 119.23
CA GLU A 307 -103.10 -26.19 119.80
C GLU A 307 -103.31 -27.59 120.39
N LYS A 308 -102.75 -28.64 119.77
CA LYS A 308 -102.76 -29.99 120.33
C LYS A 308 -101.87 -30.12 121.57
N GLU A 309 -100.76 -29.39 121.64
CA GLU A 309 -99.89 -29.31 122.81
C GLU A 309 -100.48 -28.42 123.91
N GLU A 310 -101.18 -27.35 123.57
CA GLU A 310 -101.94 -26.49 124.47
C GLU A 310 -103.18 -27.23 125.01
N GLN A 311 -103.86 -28.04 124.18
CA GLN A 311 -104.87 -28.99 124.65
C GLN A 311 -104.23 -30.07 125.54
N ARG A 312 -103.00 -30.52 125.26
CA ARG A 312 -102.30 -31.45 126.15
C ARG A 312 -101.89 -30.78 127.47
N GLU A 313 -101.50 -29.51 127.48
CA GLU A 313 -101.12 -28.77 128.69
C GLU A 313 -102.34 -28.32 129.51
N GLN A 314 -103.46 -27.97 128.86
CA GLN A 314 -104.77 -27.75 129.49
C GLN A 314 -105.35 -29.07 130.04
N HIS A 315 -105.10 -30.22 129.37
CA HIS A 315 -105.45 -31.54 129.90
C HIS A 315 -104.53 -32.03 131.04
N ILE A 316 -103.30 -31.52 131.14
CA ILE A 316 -102.35 -31.88 132.21
C ILE A 316 -102.60 -31.07 133.51
N THR A 317 -103.34 -29.97 133.46
CA THR A 317 -103.67 -29.14 134.64
C THR A 317 -105.10 -29.31 135.20
N GLU A 318 -106.05 -29.93 134.48
CA GLU A 318 -107.40 -30.20 135.01
C GLU A 318 -107.63 -31.63 135.55
N ARG A 319 -106.68 -32.55 135.46
CA ARG A 319 -106.91 -33.94 135.92
C ARG A 319 -105.90 -34.46 136.93
N ASN A 320 -105.59 -33.61 137.92
CA ASN A 320 -105.09 -34.02 139.24
C ASN A 320 -106.12 -33.72 140.36
N LYS A 321 -107.26 -34.42 140.30
CA LYS A 321 -107.90 -35.13 141.42
C LYS A 321 -108.86 -36.20 140.86
N LYS A 322 -108.25 -37.34 140.46
CA LYS A 322 -108.65 -38.78 140.52
C LYS A 322 -110.14 -39.13 140.29
N GLN A 323 -110.56 -40.16 139.55
CA GLN A 323 -109.94 -41.35 138.92
C GLN A 323 -111.09 -41.98 138.10
N GLU A 324 -110.97 -42.18 136.78
CA GLU A 324 -111.97 -42.90 135.97
C GLU A 324 -111.28 -43.79 134.93
N VAL A 325 -111.82 -44.99 134.75
CA VAL A 325 -111.15 -46.17 134.17
C VAL A 325 -111.94 -46.69 132.95
N TRP A 326 -111.23 -46.73 131.83
CA TRP A 326 -111.33 -47.60 130.63
C TRP A 326 -112.58 -47.55 129.74
N THR A 327 -112.42 -47.02 128.53
CA THR A 327 -113.13 -47.51 127.33
C THR A 327 -112.19 -47.60 126.12
N ASP A 328 -112.21 -48.79 125.53
CA ASP A 328 -111.66 -49.22 124.24
C ASP A 328 -112.76 -49.00 123.17
N GLY A 329 -112.54 -48.75 121.87
CA GLY A 329 -111.34 -48.87 121.08
C GLY A 329 -111.50 -48.16 119.73
N ARG A 330 -110.39 -47.58 119.29
CA ARG A 330 -110.20 -46.92 118.00
C ARG A 330 -110.24 -47.96 116.87
N ARG A 331 -111.04 -47.76 115.82
CA ARG A 331 -110.91 -48.54 114.59
C ARG A 331 -111.14 -47.75 113.29
N GLU A 332 -112.00 -46.73 113.24
CA GLU A 332 -112.33 -46.08 111.95
C GLU A 332 -111.32 -45.03 111.45
N ASN A 333 -110.72 -44.21 112.33
CA ASN A 333 -109.72 -43.20 111.90
C ASN A 333 -108.32 -43.78 111.60
N VAL A 334 -108.02 -44.99 112.08
CA VAL A 334 -106.79 -45.72 111.72
C VAL A 334 -106.94 -46.32 110.32
N GLU A 335 -108.11 -46.87 110.00
CA GLU A 335 -108.40 -47.47 108.69
C GLU A 335 -108.41 -46.44 107.54
N GLU A 336 -108.89 -45.21 107.77
CA GLU A 336 -108.89 -44.17 106.73
C GLU A 336 -107.48 -43.60 106.45
N MET A 337 -106.67 -43.40 107.50
CA MET A 337 -105.27 -42.99 107.36
C MET A 337 -104.40 -44.12 106.80
N GLU A 338 -104.71 -45.39 107.10
CA GLU A 338 -104.12 -46.54 106.42
C GLU A 338 -104.50 -46.59 104.94
N ARG A 339 -105.76 -46.31 104.57
CA ARG A 339 -106.18 -46.25 103.16
C ARG A 339 -105.46 -45.15 102.38
N ARG A 340 -105.30 -43.95 102.96
CA ARG A 340 -104.51 -42.86 102.34
C ARG A 340 -103.02 -43.21 102.25
N CYS A 341 -102.45 -43.82 103.29
CA CYS A 341 -101.06 -44.26 103.27
C CYS A 341 -100.81 -45.34 102.20
N LYS A 342 -101.74 -46.29 102.04
CA LYS A 342 -101.71 -47.29 100.97
C LYS A 342 -101.86 -46.66 99.57
N SER A 343 -102.76 -45.68 99.42
CA SER A 343 -102.93 -44.94 98.15
C SER A 343 -101.70 -44.12 97.77
N GLN A 344 -101.06 -43.45 98.74
CA GLN A 344 -99.81 -42.72 98.51
C GLN A 344 -98.62 -43.67 98.26
N GLN A 345 -98.58 -44.84 98.92
CA GLN A 345 -97.60 -45.88 98.62
C GLN A 345 -97.77 -46.42 97.19
N GLN A 346 -99.01 -46.56 96.71
CA GLN A 346 -99.32 -46.95 95.33
C GLN A 346 -98.81 -45.90 94.32
N GLN A 347 -99.08 -44.62 94.55
CA GLN A 347 -98.58 -43.53 93.69
C GLN A 347 -97.04 -43.43 93.70
N VAL A 348 -96.41 -43.60 94.86
CA VAL A 348 -94.95 -43.65 94.96
C VAL A 348 -94.38 -44.87 94.22
N PHE A 349 -95.08 -46.00 94.22
CA PHE A 349 -94.70 -47.18 93.47
C PHE A 349 -94.81 -46.95 91.95
N GLU A 350 -95.91 -46.36 91.48
CA GLU A 350 -96.12 -46.01 90.07
C GLU A 350 -95.07 -45.00 89.57
N LEU A 351 -94.82 -43.93 90.32
CA LEU A 351 -93.78 -42.94 89.98
C LEU A 351 -92.37 -43.56 89.99
N LYS A 352 -92.08 -44.51 90.89
CA LYS A 352 -90.82 -45.27 90.85
C LYS A 352 -90.73 -46.15 89.61
N GLN A 353 -91.84 -46.75 89.17
CA GLN A 353 -91.90 -47.55 87.96
C GLN A 353 -91.72 -46.68 86.70
N GLU A 354 -92.33 -45.50 86.65
CA GLU A 354 -92.13 -44.55 85.55
C GLU A 354 -90.71 -43.98 85.53
N LEU A 355 -90.14 -43.63 86.70
CA LEU A 355 -88.76 -43.17 86.79
C LEU A 355 -87.78 -44.24 86.33
N THR A 356 -88.01 -45.51 86.70
CA THR A 356 -87.17 -46.63 86.24
C THR A 356 -87.31 -46.86 84.74
N ASN A 357 -88.52 -46.77 84.18
CA ASN A 357 -88.76 -46.85 82.74
C ASN A 357 -88.08 -45.71 81.98
N CYS A 358 -88.24 -44.45 82.41
CA CYS A 358 -87.57 -43.29 81.82
C CYS A 358 -86.04 -43.40 81.93
N THR A 359 -85.52 -43.89 83.05
CA THR A 359 -84.07 -44.10 83.24
C THR A 359 -83.56 -45.19 82.30
N ALA A 360 -84.32 -46.26 82.08
CA ALA A 360 -83.98 -47.31 81.12
C ALA A 360 -84.02 -46.80 79.68
N GLU A 361 -85.01 -45.97 79.31
CA GLU A 361 -85.11 -45.38 77.97
C GLU A 361 -83.96 -44.42 77.68
N LEU A 362 -83.58 -43.56 78.64
CA LEU A 362 -82.42 -42.67 78.50
C LEU A 362 -81.11 -43.45 78.37
N LYS A 363 -80.94 -44.54 79.14
CA LYS A 363 -79.78 -45.43 79.00
C LYS A 363 -79.72 -46.08 77.62
N LEU A 364 -80.86 -46.52 77.08
CA LEU A 364 -80.93 -47.09 75.75
C LEU A 364 -80.58 -46.06 74.67
N ARG A 365 -81.11 -44.83 74.77
CA ARG A 365 -80.79 -43.75 73.82
C ARG A 365 -79.32 -43.33 73.89
N LEU A 366 -78.73 -43.32 75.10
CA LEU A 366 -77.31 -43.04 75.29
C LEU A 366 -76.45 -44.13 74.66
N ALA A 367 -76.75 -45.41 74.88
CA ALA A 367 -76.07 -46.53 74.24
C ALA A 367 -76.18 -46.46 72.69
N GLN A 368 -77.37 -46.16 72.15
CA GLN A 368 -77.55 -45.99 70.71
C GLN A 368 -76.76 -44.81 70.13
N ALA A 369 -76.61 -43.72 70.88
CA ALA A 369 -75.81 -42.57 70.47
C ALA A 369 -74.31 -42.87 70.53
N GLU A 370 -73.86 -43.61 71.55
CA GLU A 370 -72.48 -44.08 71.69
C GLU A 370 -72.11 -45.02 70.53
N ASP A 371 -72.96 -45.99 70.19
CA ASP A 371 -72.77 -46.89 69.05
C ASP A 371 -72.63 -46.11 67.73
N ARG A 372 -73.49 -45.10 67.49
CA ARG A 372 -73.40 -44.24 66.29
C ARG A 372 -72.10 -43.45 66.24
N LEU A 373 -71.68 -42.88 67.37
CA LEU A 373 -70.42 -42.15 67.48
C LEU A 373 -69.23 -43.08 67.22
N GLU A 374 -69.29 -44.32 67.72
CA GLU A 374 -68.21 -45.28 67.54
C GLU A 374 -68.11 -45.76 66.08
N VAL A 375 -69.24 -45.96 65.40
CA VAL A 375 -69.27 -46.23 63.95
C VAL A 375 -68.68 -45.07 63.16
N GLU A 376 -69.05 -43.82 63.46
CA GLU A 376 -68.52 -42.65 62.74
C GLU A 376 -67.03 -42.40 63.01
N LYS A 377 -66.55 -42.68 64.23
CA LYS A 377 -65.11 -42.70 64.56
C LYS A 377 -64.36 -43.74 63.74
N ARG A 378 -64.88 -44.97 63.65
CA ARG A 378 -64.26 -46.04 62.83
C ARG A 378 -64.23 -45.64 61.36
N ARG A 379 -65.32 -45.08 60.83
CA ARG A 379 -65.40 -44.59 59.45
C ARG A 379 -64.39 -43.47 59.17
N SER A 380 -64.31 -42.47 60.06
CA SER A 380 -63.36 -41.36 59.92
C SER A 380 -61.90 -41.84 59.99
N LYS A 381 -61.61 -42.80 60.87
CA LYS A 381 -60.29 -43.43 60.97
C LYS A 381 -59.93 -44.16 59.67
N GLN A 382 -60.86 -44.93 59.10
CA GLN A 382 -60.62 -45.64 57.85
C GLN A 382 -60.40 -44.69 56.68
N VAL A 383 -61.15 -43.59 56.58
CA VAL A 383 -60.92 -42.56 55.55
C VAL A 383 -59.55 -41.90 55.69
N LEU A 384 -59.08 -41.66 56.92
CA LEU A 384 -57.73 -41.14 57.18
C LEU A 384 -56.66 -42.16 56.75
N GLU A 385 -56.83 -43.43 57.10
CA GLU A 385 -55.92 -44.52 56.70
C GLU A 385 -55.86 -44.68 55.17
N ASP A 386 -57.00 -44.60 54.49
CA ASP A 386 -57.08 -44.66 53.03
C ASP A 386 -56.40 -43.44 52.37
N MET A 387 -56.61 -42.24 52.91
CA MET A 387 -55.96 -41.02 52.42
C MET A 387 -54.45 -41.05 52.65
N ASP A 388 -53.98 -41.52 53.80
CA ASP A 388 -52.55 -41.68 54.09
C ASP A 388 -51.92 -42.77 53.19
N GLY A 389 -52.66 -43.85 52.90
CA GLY A 389 -52.26 -44.87 51.93
C GLY A 389 -52.12 -44.32 50.50
N LEU A 390 -53.02 -43.43 50.07
CA LEU A 390 -52.91 -42.75 48.78
C LEU A 390 -51.69 -41.81 48.74
N ARG A 391 -51.49 -40.99 49.78
CA ARG A 391 -50.31 -40.10 49.87
C ARG A 391 -48.99 -40.88 49.85
N GLN A 392 -48.91 -42.00 50.56
CA GLN A 392 -47.71 -42.85 50.53
C GLN A 392 -47.43 -43.40 49.13
N LYS A 393 -48.47 -43.79 48.38
CA LYS A 393 -48.31 -44.23 46.98
C LYS A 393 -47.86 -43.10 46.06
N GLU A 394 -48.40 -41.90 46.21
CA GLU A 394 -47.97 -40.72 45.44
C GLU A 394 -46.51 -40.37 45.72
N VAL A 395 -46.10 -40.34 47.00
CA VAL A 395 -44.70 -40.11 47.39
C VAL A 395 -43.78 -41.18 46.84
N ALA A 396 -44.17 -42.46 46.92
CA ALA A 396 -43.39 -43.56 46.35
C ALA A 396 -43.22 -43.42 44.83
N HIS A 397 -44.28 -43.07 44.11
CA HIS A 397 -44.22 -42.86 42.66
C HIS A 397 -43.31 -41.68 42.29
N VAL A 398 -43.41 -40.56 43.01
CA VAL A 398 -42.53 -39.40 42.78
C VAL A 398 -41.07 -39.75 43.07
N ASN A 399 -40.78 -40.45 44.17
CA ASN A 399 -39.43 -40.89 44.49
C ASN A 399 -38.86 -41.82 43.42
N GLN A 400 -39.65 -42.77 42.93
CA GLN A 400 -39.22 -43.69 41.88
C GLN A 400 -38.91 -42.95 40.57
N HIS A 401 -39.76 -42.00 40.17
CA HIS A 401 -39.48 -41.17 39.00
C HIS A 401 -38.21 -40.32 39.17
N LEU A 402 -37.98 -39.78 40.37
CA LEU A 402 -36.76 -39.02 40.68
C LEU A 402 -35.52 -39.92 40.58
N GLU A 403 -35.54 -41.11 41.17
CA GLU A 403 -34.43 -42.07 41.08
C GLU A 403 -34.14 -42.49 39.64
N ASP A 404 -35.16 -42.76 38.83
CA ASP A 404 -34.98 -43.12 37.42
C ASP A 404 -34.40 -41.95 36.63
N SER A 405 -34.83 -40.71 36.91
CA SER A 405 -34.26 -39.51 36.29
C SER A 405 -32.80 -39.27 36.71
N GLU A 406 -32.46 -39.54 37.96
CA GLU A 406 -31.10 -39.43 38.48
C GLU A 406 -30.16 -40.46 37.83
N ARG A 407 -30.60 -41.72 37.73
CA ARG A 407 -29.85 -42.77 37.04
C ARG A 407 -29.61 -42.41 35.57
N ALA A 408 -30.62 -41.90 34.87
CA ALA A 408 -30.47 -41.46 33.47
C ALA A 408 -29.46 -40.31 33.30
N LEU A 409 -29.43 -39.36 34.26
CA LEU A 409 -28.44 -38.29 34.26
C LEU A 409 -27.04 -38.80 34.57
N GLN A 410 -26.88 -39.71 35.53
CA GLN A 410 -25.60 -40.34 35.86
C GLN A 410 -25.02 -41.11 34.67
N GLU A 411 -25.84 -41.89 33.94
CA GLU A 411 -25.40 -42.56 32.71
C GLU A 411 -24.94 -41.57 31.63
N ARG A 412 -25.63 -40.44 31.50
CA ARG A 412 -25.25 -39.41 30.54
C ARG A 412 -23.95 -38.72 30.92
N ILE A 413 -23.74 -38.44 32.20
CA ILE A 413 -22.48 -37.92 32.73
C ILE A 413 -21.34 -38.89 32.42
N PHE A 414 -21.52 -40.19 32.72
CA PHE A 414 -20.51 -41.21 32.45
C PHE A 414 -20.14 -41.29 30.95
N LYS A 415 -21.12 -41.22 30.04
CA LYS A 415 -20.87 -41.18 28.59
C LYS A 415 -20.09 -39.94 28.18
N LEU A 416 -20.43 -38.77 28.72
CA LEU A 416 -19.74 -37.52 28.42
C LEU A 416 -18.31 -37.50 28.98
N GLU A 417 -18.08 -38.07 30.16
CA GLU A 417 -16.74 -38.25 30.73
C GLU A 417 -15.88 -39.17 29.87
N GLY A 418 -16.45 -40.27 29.37
CA GLY A 418 -15.76 -41.15 28.42
C GLY A 418 -15.36 -40.42 27.13
N GLN A 419 -16.26 -39.61 26.57
CA GLN A 419 -15.95 -38.77 25.40
C GLN A 419 -14.89 -37.70 25.69
N ARG A 420 -14.92 -37.08 26.88
CA ARG A 420 -13.91 -36.10 27.30
C ARG A 420 -12.52 -36.74 27.34
N ILE A 421 -12.40 -37.92 27.96
CA ILE A 421 -11.12 -38.65 28.06
C ILE A 421 -10.59 -39.00 26.66
N GLN A 422 -11.45 -39.50 25.76
CA GLN A 422 -11.04 -39.79 24.38
C GLN A 422 -10.52 -38.55 23.65
N LEU A 423 -11.21 -37.41 23.78
CA LEU A 423 -10.77 -36.16 23.17
C LEU A 423 -9.46 -35.64 23.80
N GLU A 424 -9.26 -35.80 25.10
CA GLU A 424 -8.01 -35.45 25.80
C GLU A 424 -6.83 -36.32 25.30
N GLU A 425 -7.06 -37.62 25.07
CA GLU A 425 -6.05 -38.52 24.50
C GLU A 425 -5.70 -38.14 23.06
N GLU A 426 -6.69 -37.89 22.19
CA GLU A 426 -6.45 -37.46 20.81
C GLU A 426 -5.74 -36.10 20.77
N LEU A 427 -6.12 -35.15 21.64
CA LEU A 427 -5.42 -33.88 21.79
C LEU A 427 -3.95 -34.08 22.19
N SER A 428 -3.68 -35.02 23.11
CA SER A 428 -2.31 -35.35 23.55
C SER A 428 -1.48 -35.94 22.41
N LYS A 429 -2.05 -36.85 21.62
CA LYS A 429 -1.39 -37.43 20.43
C LYS A 429 -1.06 -36.37 19.39
N VAL A 430 -2.02 -35.49 19.06
CA VAL A 430 -1.81 -34.41 18.09
C VAL A 430 -0.75 -33.42 18.58
N LYS A 431 -0.75 -33.08 19.88
CA LYS A 431 0.30 -32.23 20.47
C LYS A 431 1.68 -32.87 20.36
N ALA A 432 1.81 -34.16 20.65
CA ALA A 432 3.07 -34.88 20.50
C ALA A 432 3.56 -34.88 19.05
N ALA A 433 2.67 -35.17 18.09
CA ALA A 433 2.98 -35.14 16.66
C ALA A 433 3.45 -33.75 16.19
N CYS A 434 2.74 -32.69 16.58
CA CYS A 434 3.10 -31.32 16.26
C CYS A 434 4.48 -30.93 16.82
N VAL A 435 4.83 -31.37 18.03
CA VAL A 435 6.16 -31.14 18.62
C VAL A 435 7.25 -31.87 17.81
N THR A 436 6.99 -33.11 17.36
CA THR A 436 7.95 -33.86 16.55
C THR A 436 8.14 -33.27 15.16
N GLU A 437 7.06 -32.86 14.49
CA GLU A 437 7.13 -32.18 13.18
C GLU A 437 7.87 -30.85 13.29
N ARG A 438 7.62 -30.08 14.37
CA ARG A 438 8.37 -28.84 14.63
C ARG A 438 9.87 -29.11 14.80
N ALA A 439 10.24 -30.13 15.56
CA ALA A 439 11.65 -30.49 15.76
C ALA A 439 12.33 -30.88 14.44
N GLN A 440 11.65 -31.65 13.57
CA GLN A 440 12.15 -32.02 12.24
C GLN A 440 12.32 -30.78 11.35
N ALA A 441 11.34 -29.89 11.31
CA ALA A 441 11.42 -28.65 10.54
C ALA A 441 12.56 -27.73 11.04
N GLU A 442 12.78 -27.66 12.36
CA GLU A 442 13.90 -26.91 12.94
C GLU A 442 15.26 -27.52 12.56
N GLU A 443 15.37 -28.85 12.49
CA GLU A 443 16.59 -29.55 12.04
C GLU A 443 16.86 -29.31 10.54
N GLU A 444 15.84 -29.41 9.70
CA GLU A 444 15.93 -29.11 8.26
C GLU A 444 16.31 -27.67 7.99
N LEU A 445 15.71 -26.72 8.73
CA LEU A 445 16.08 -25.31 8.69
C LEU A 445 17.54 -25.11 9.12
N GLY A 446 17.99 -25.84 10.14
CA GLY A 446 19.38 -25.86 10.59
C GLY A 446 20.33 -26.32 9.49
N ARG A 447 20.02 -27.45 8.82
CA ARG A 447 20.78 -27.98 7.67
C ARG A 447 20.83 -26.99 6.52
N ALA A 448 19.69 -26.43 6.12
CA ALA A 448 19.61 -25.45 5.04
C ALA A 448 20.44 -24.19 5.33
N ARG A 449 20.40 -23.68 6.57
CA ARG A 449 21.21 -22.52 6.98
C ARG A 449 22.71 -22.79 6.91
N VAL A 450 23.15 -23.99 7.30
CA VAL A 450 24.57 -24.38 7.20
C VAL A 450 24.98 -24.51 5.74
N GLN A 451 24.14 -25.10 4.90
CA GLN A 451 24.41 -25.22 3.47
C GLN A 451 24.54 -23.86 2.77
N VAL A 452 23.58 -22.95 2.99
CA VAL A 452 23.63 -21.59 2.42
C VAL A 452 24.89 -20.85 2.87
N ARG A 453 25.30 -20.97 4.14
CA ARG A 453 26.55 -20.36 4.63
C ARG A 453 27.79 -20.93 3.93
N LEU A 454 27.82 -22.24 3.67
CA LEU A 454 28.93 -22.87 2.94
C LEU A 454 28.97 -22.38 1.49
N GLU A 455 27.83 -22.36 0.79
CA GLU A 455 27.72 -21.84 -0.58
C GLU A 455 28.13 -20.36 -0.66
N GLU A 456 27.68 -19.53 0.27
CA GLU A 456 28.10 -18.12 0.38
C GLU A 456 29.62 -18.00 0.58
N GLN A 457 30.20 -18.83 1.46
CA GLN A 457 31.63 -18.80 1.73
C GLN A 457 32.47 -19.23 0.50
N GLU A 458 32.02 -20.26 -0.23
CA GLU A 458 32.64 -20.68 -1.49
C GLU A 458 32.53 -19.60 -2.57
N HIS A 459 31.37 -18.96 -2.70
CA HIS A 459 31.18 -17.85 -3.63
C HIS A 459 32.08 -16.65 -3.32
N VAL A 460 32.18 -16.27 -2.04
CA VAL A 460 33.09 -15.20 -1.60
C VAL A 460 34.54 -15.55 -1.93
N SER A 461 34.97 -16.78 -1.62
CA SER A 461 36.33 -17.23 -1.91
C SER A 461 36.65 -17.20 -3.42
N SER A 462 35.71 -17.64 -4.26
CA SER A 462 35.86 -17.56 -5.73
C SER A 462 35.93 -16.11 -6.24
N LEU A 463 35.13 -15.21 -5.68
CA LEU A 463 35.17 -13.78 -6.03
C LEU A 463 36.50 -13.13 -5.59
N GLU A 464 37.00 -13.48 -4.41
CA GLU A 464 38.31 -13.01 -3.93
C GLU A 464 39.46 -13.49 -4.83
N GLU A 465 39.42 -14.72 -5.33
CA GLU A 465 40.39 -15.22 -6.32
C GLU A 465 40.32 -14.45 -7.65
N LYS A 466 39.12 -14.23 -8.19
CA LYS A 466 38.94 -13.41 -9.40
C LYS A 466 39.45 -11.99 -9.20
N LEU A 467 39.15 -11.39 -8.05
CA LEU A 467 39.62 -10.05 -7.69
C LEU A 467 41.16 -10.00 -7.60
N ARG A 468 41.79 -11.01 -7.00
CA ARG A 468 43.26 -11.15 -6.98
C ARG A 468 43.84 -11.26 -8.39
N SER A 469 43.25 -12.08 -9.25
CA SER A 469 43.67 -12.21 -10.66
C SER A 469 43.56 -10.89 -11.42
N VAL A 470 42.44 -10.19 -11.28
CA VAL A 470 42.23 -8.88 -11.93
C VAL A 470 43.23 -7.85 -11.41
N ARG A 471 43.48 -7.79 -10.10
CA ARG A 471 44.51 -6.91 -9.53
C ARG A 471 45.91 -7.20 -10.09
N SER A 472 46.28 -8.46 -10.26
CA SER A 472 47.57 -8.83 -10.88
C SER A 472 47.65 -8.33 -12.32
N SER A 473 46.63 -8.59 -13.14
CA SER A 473 46.57 -8.11 -14.53
C SER A 473 46.61 -6.58 -14.63
N LEU A 474 45.95 -5.87 -13.70
CA LEU A 474 46.00 -4.41 -13.63
C LEU A 474 47.41 -3.91 -13.32
N GLN A 475 48.10 -4.54 -12.37
CA GLN A 475 49.50 -4.21 -12.05
C GLN A 475 50.42 -4.44 -13.24
N GLU A 476 50.27 -5.56 -13.96
CA GLU A 476 51.02 -5.84 -15.18
C GLU A 476 50.78 -4.77 -16.25
N VAL A 477 49.52 -4.41 -16.52
CA VAL A 477 49.18 -3.36 -17.49
C VAL A 477 49.71 -1.99 -17.06
N GLN A 478 49.65 -1.66 -15.76
CA GLN A 478 50.24 -0.44 -15.23
C GLN A 478 51.76 -0.40 -15.42
N LEU A 479 52.45 -1.52 -15.16
CA LEU A 479 53.88 -1.63 -15.39
C LEU A 479 54.21 -1.42 -16.88
N HIS A 480 53.49 -2.10 -17.78
CA HIS A 480 53.65 -1.95 -19.22
C HIS A 480 53.39 -0.50 -19.67
N SER A 481 52.35 0.15 -19.16
CA SER A 481 52.05 1.55 -19.47
C SER A 481 53.16 2.49 -18.97
N SER A 482 53.71 2.24 -17.77
CA SER A 482 54.82 3.04 -17.24
C SER A 482 56.09 2.88 -18.09
N HIS A 483 56.40 1.65 -18.53
CA HIS A 483 57.51 1.39 -19.43
C HIS A 483 57.31 2.07 -20.79
N GLN A 484 56.12 1.97 -21.39
CA GLN A 484 55.78 2.66 -22.64
C GLN A 484 55.94 4.19 -22.49
N LYS A 485 55.45 4.78 -21.41
CA LYS A 485 55.64 6.21 -21.14
C LYS A 485 57.11 6.61 -21.07
N GLN A 486 57.94 5.80 -20.41
CA GLN A 486 59.38 6.04 -20.36
C GLN A 486 60.01 5.97 -21.76
N THR A 487 59.68 4.95 -22.56
CA THR A 487 60.19 4.84 -23.94
C THR A 487 59.75 6.01 -24.83
N ILE A 488 58.52 6.51 -24.67
CA ILE A 488 58.02 7.69 -25.39
C ILE A 488 58.83 8.93 -24.96
N SER A 489 59.08 9.10 -23.67
CA SER A 489 59.90 10.21 -23.16
C SER A 489 61.32 10.18 -23.73
N ASP A 490 61.94 9.00 -23.80
CA ASP A 490 63.28 8.83 -24.37
C ASP A 490 63.30 9.13 -25.88
N LEU A 491 62.28 8.67 -26.62
CA LEU A 491 62.13 8.97 -28.04
C LEU A 491 61.87 10.46 -28.29
N GLN A 492 61.06 11.11 -27.45
CA GLN A 492 60.83 12.56 -27.51
C GLN A 492 62.12 13.34 -27.28
N ALA A 493 62.92 12.96 -26.27
CA ALA A 493 64.22 13.57 -26.02
C ALA A 493 65.17 13.42 -27.22
N LYS A 494 65.24 12.22 -27.82
CA LYS A 494 66.02 11.99 -29.05
C LYS A 494 65.54 12.84 -30.21
N ASN A 495 64.23 12.95 -30.41
CA ASN A 495 63.65 13.77 -31.47
C ASN A 495 63.97 15.26 -31.27
N THR A 496 63.90 15.76 -30.03
CA THR A 496 64.30 17.14 -29.73
C THR A 496 65.79 17.38 -30.00
N GLN A 497 66.65 16.42 -29.66
CA GLN A 497 68.08 16.51 -29.96
C GLN A 497 68.34 16.55 -31.47
N GLN A 498 67.70 15.65 -32.22
CA GLN A 498 67.80 15.63 -33.68
C GLN A 498 67.27 16.92 -34.32
N SER A 499 66.20 17.50 -33.78
CA SER A 499 65.69 18.79 -34.25
C SER A 499 66.70 19.92 -34.04
N ILE A 500 67.37 19.96 -32.88
CA ILE A 500 68.42 20.95 -32.58
C ILE A 500 69.60 20.78 -33.55
N GLU A 501 70.04 19.55 -33.80
CA GLU A 501 71.10 19.25 -34.78
C GLU A 501 70.69 19.66 -36.19
N MET A 502 69.43 19.42 -36.57
CA MET A 502 68.90 19.86 -37.86
C MET A 502 68.86 21.37 -38.00
N ASP A 503 68.46 22.10 -36.96
CA ASP A 503 68.47 23.56 -36.96
C ASP A 503 69.90 24.12 -37.00
N ALA A 504 70.85 23.48 -36.30
CA ALA A 504 72.27 23.86 -36.35
C ALA A 504 72.85 23.65 -37.75
N LEU A 505 72.54 22.52 -38.40
CA LEU A 505 72.95 22.25 -39.77
C LEU A 505 72.29 23.20 -40.77
N ARG A 506 71.01 23.55 -40.59
CA ARG A 506 70.32 24.57 -41.40
C ARG A 506 71.02 25.92 -41.31
N ARG A 507 71.31 26.40 -40.09
CA ARG A 507 72.08 27.64 -39.89
C ARG A 507 73.45 27.57 -40.55
N ARG A 508 74.16 26.44 -40.45
CA ARG A 508 75.45 26.28 -41.12
C ARG A 508 75.34 26.33 -42.64
N ILE A 509 74.28 25.78 -43.22
CA ILE A 509 74.00 25.88 -44.66
C ILE A 509 73.71 27.34 -45.03
N GLU A 510 72.92 28.06 -44.25
CA GLU A 510 72.63 29.49 -44.46
C GLU A 510 73.91 30.33 -44.40
N ASP A 511 74.78 30.11 -43.40
CA ASP A 511 76.09 30.78 -43.29
C ASP A 511 76.97 30.51 -44.52
N LEU A 512 77.06 29.25 -44.95
CA LEU A 512 77.85 28.86 -46.13
C LEU A 512 77.27 29.45 -47.43
N GLN A 513 75.94 29.55 -47.54
CA GLN A 513 75.29 30.20 -48.67
C GLN A 513 75.60 31.70 -48.70
N GLN A 514 75.63 32.35 -47.52
CA GLN A 514 76.02 33.75 -47.41
C GLN A 514 77.50 33.96 -47.76
N GLU A 515 78.40 33.13 -47.23
CA GLU A 515 79.83 33.17 -47.58
C GLU A 515 80.05 32.98 -49.09
N LEU A 516 79.29 32.07 -49.72
CA LEU A 516 79.34 31.85 -51.17
C LEU A 516 78.84 33.07 -51.95
N LEU A 517 77.73 33.67 -51.53
CA LEU A 517 77.18 34.90 -52.13
C LEU A 517 78.18 36.05 -52.03
N ASP A 518 78.80 36.25 -50.87
CA ASP A 518 79.80 37.30 -50.66
C ASP A 518 81.04 37.06 -51.53
N LYS A 519 81.48 35.80 -51.67
CA LYS A 519 82.59 35.42 -52.56
C LYS A 519 82.25 35.62 -54.04
N ASP A 520 81.03 35.32 -54.45
CA ASP A 520 80.59 35.57 -55.82
C ASP A 520 80.47 37.07 -56.10
N GLN A 521 80.01 37.89 -55.14
CA GLN A 521 80.05 39.34 -55.25
C GLN A 521 81.48 39.88 -55.33
N GLU A 522 82.41 39.36 -54.52
CA GLU A 522 83.84 39.72 -54.57
C GLU A 522 84.44 39.39 -55.95
N LYS A 523 84.19 38.19 -56.48
CA LYS A 523 84.61 37.81 -57.83
C LYS A 523 84.00 38.70 -58.91
N VAL A 524 82.72 39.03 -58.80
CA VAL A 524 82.05 39.94 -59.76
C VAL A 524 82.67 41.33 -59.69
N ALA A 525 83.01 41.83 -58.50
CA ALA A 525 83.69 43.10 -58.31
C ALA A 525 85.10 43.09 -58.93
N ASP A 526 85.86 42.01 -58.73
CA ASP A 526 87.19 41.85 -59.33
C ASP A 526 87.14 41.75 -60.85
N VAL A 527 86.21 40.95 -61.40
CA VAL A 527 85.99 40.88 -62.85
C VAL A 527 85.58 42.25 -63.40
N SER A 528 84.74 43.00 -62.68
CA SER A 528 84.34 44.35 -63.06
C SER A 528 85.53 45.31 -63.07
N ARG A 529 86.40 45.23 -62.06
CA ARG A 529 87.64 46.02 -61.95
C ARG A 529 88.57 45.74 -63.13
N VAL A 530 88.86 44.47 -63.39
CA VAL A 530 89.69 44.05 -64.53
C VAL A 530 89.07 44.48 -65.85
N ARG A 531 87.73 44.38 -65.99
CA ARG A 531 87.03 44.86 -67.18
C ARG A 531 87.22 46.37 -67.38
N VAL A 532 87.14 47.17 -66.31
CA VAL A 532 87.39 48.62 -66.37
C VAL A 532 88.84 48.91 -66.78
N GLU A 533 89.82 48.25 -66.15
CA GLU A 533 91.24 48.39 -66.50
C GLU A 533 91.52 48.04 -67.97
N LEU A 534 90.94 46.93 -68.46
CA LEU A 534 91.03 46.56 -69.88
C LEU A 534 90.36 47.59 -70.78
N GLN A 535 89.26 48.18 -70.36
CA GLN A 535 88.54 49.18 -71.14
C GLN A 535 89.30 50.52 -71.20
N GLU A 536 89.97 50.91 -70.11
CA GLU A 536 90.92 52.03 -70.10
C GLU A 536 92.12 51.77 -71.03
N GLN A 537 92.70 50.56 -71.00
CA GLN A 537 93.76 50.18 -71.93
C GLN A 537 93.31 50.22 -73.40
N ILE A 538 92.09 49.73 -73.69
CA ILE A 538 91.50 49.84 -75.03
C ILE A 538 91.33 51.31 -75.42
N GLY A 539 90.87 52.16 -74.50
CA GLY A 539 90.76 53.60 -74.72
C GLY A 539 92.11 54.26 -75.03
N HIS A 540 93.15 53.92 -74.27
CA HIS A 540 94.51 54.38 -74.53
C HIS A 540 95.03 53.94 -75.91
N LEU A 541 94.87 52.66 -76.26
CA LEU A 541 95.27 52.12 -77.56
C LEU A 541 94.48 52.76 -78.71
N GLN A 542 93.20 53.08 -78.52
CA GLN A 542 92.39 53.80 -79.51
C GLN A 542 92.87 55.24 -79.70
N ALA A 543 93.19 55.96 -78.61
CA ALA A 543 93.77 57.30 -78.67
C ALA A 543 95.15 57.32 -79.35
N GLU A 544 95.97 56.30 -79.11
CA GLU A 544 97.26 56.16 -79.78
C GLU A 544 97.06 55.86 -81.29
N ARG A 545 96.08 55.03 -81.64
CA ARG A 545 95.72 54.74 -83.03
C ARG A 545 95.19 55.97 -83.78
N THR A 546 94.39 56.83 -83.15
CA THR A 546 93.94 58.08 -83.77
C THR A 546 95.10 59.06 -83.95
N ALA A 547 96.02 59.15 -82.97
CA ALA A 547 97.25 59.92 -83.11
C ALA A 547 98.13 59.41 -84.27
N GLN A 548 98.28 58.09 -84.41
CA GLN A 548 98.95 57.46 -85.56
C GLN A 548 98.24 57.77 -86.89
N GLY A 549 96.90 57.82 -86.90
CA GLY A 549 96.12 58.28 -88.05
C GLY A 549 96.46 59.71 -88.46
N GLY A 550 96.50 60.64 -87.50
CA GLY A 550 96.91 62.04 -87.75
C GLY A 550 98.36 62.16 -88.22
N LEU A 551 99.27 61.31 -87.73
CA LEU A 551 100.64 61.24 -88.24
C LEU A 551 100.71 60.73 -89.69
N LYS A 552 99.90 59.72 -90.05
CA LYS A 552 99.78 59.25 -91.44
C LYS A 552 99.27 60.32 -92.39
N GLU A 553 98.31 61.14 -91.96
CA GLU A 553 97.83 62.27 -92.76
C GLU A 553 98.92 63.33 -92.97
N LYS A 554 99.72 63.64 -91.94
CA LYS A 554 100.89 64.51 -92.06
C LYS A 554 101.94 63.94 -93.01
N ILE A 555 102.24 62.64 -92.92
CA ILE A 555 103.16 61.96 -93.86
C ILE A 555 102.62 62.07 -95.30
N SER A 556 101.33 61.80 -95.50
CA SER A 556 100.70 61.90 -96.82
C SER A 556 100.71 63.34 -97.38
N ALA A 557 100.62 64.35 -96.53
CA ALA A 557 100.73 65.75 -96.92
C ALA A 557 102.17 66.11 -97.34
N LEU A 558 103.17 65.69 -96.55
CA LEU A 558 104.59 65.87 -96.87
C LEU A 558 104.99 65.14 -98.15
N GLU A 559 104.48 63.92 -98.38
CA GLU A 559 104.70 63.19 -99.64
C GLU A 559 104.13 63.94 -100.85
N ARG A 560 102.97 64.59 -100.72
CA ARG A 560 102.42 65.45 -101.80
C ARG A 560 103.30 66.66 -102.06
N GLU A 561 103.81 67.33 -101.02
CA GLU A 561 104.74 68.46 -101.16
C GLU A 561 106.03 68.04 -101.88
N ILE A 562 106.62 66.88 -101.50
CA ILE A 562 107.80 66.32 -102.18
C ILE A 562 107.51 66.03 -103.65
N LYS A 563 106.30 65.53 -103.97
CA LYS A 563 105.89 65.25 -105.36
C LYS A 563 105.78 66.53 -106.20
N VAL A 564 105.22 67.60 -105.63
CA VAL A 564 105.13 68.92 -106.27
C VAL A 564 106.54 69.50 -106.49
N LEU A 565 107.40 69.47 -105.46
CA LEU A 565 108.79 69.93 -105.57
C LEU A 565 109.59 69.16 -106.63
N SER A 566 109.42 67.83 -106.70
CA SER A 566 110.07 66.99 -107.70
C SER A 566 109.58 67.29 -109.11
N SER A 567 108.29 67.57 -109.29
CA SER A 567 107.72 68.00 -110.57
C SER A 567 108.32 69.33 -111.03
N ASN A 568 108.38 70.32 -110.14
CA ASN A 568 108.97 71.63 -110.44
C ASN A 568 110.46 71.52 -110.78
N HIS A 569 111.20 70.66 -110.07
CA HIS A 569 112.61 70.41 -110.37
C HIS A 569 112.80 69.72 -111.73
N ARG A 570 111.89 68.81 -112.11
CA ARG A 570 111.89 68.15 -113.42
C ARG A 570 111.58 69.11 -114.57
N GLU A 571 110.66 70.06 -114.40
CA GLU A 571 110.43 71.13 -115.39
C GLU A 571 111.67 72.02 -115.54
N ALA A 572 112.30 72.43 -114.43
CA ALA A 572 113.52 73.23 -114.49
C ALA A 572 114.69 72.51 -115.19
N LEU A 573 114.79 71.19 -115.03
CA LEU A 573 115.78 70.37 -115.74
C LEU A 573 115.50 70.29 -117.24
N LEU A 574 114.23 70.13 -117.65
CA LEU A 574 113.84 70.10 -119.05
C LEU A 574 114.13 71.44 -119.76
N ASP A 575 113.89 72.57 -119.08
CA ASP A 575 114.26 73.88 -119.60
C ASP A 575 115.78 73.98 -119.80
N LYS A 576 116.58 73.47 -118.86
CA LYS A 576 118.05 73.43 -119.00
C LYS A 576 118.55 72.48 -120.09
N GLU A 577 117.92 71.33 -120.28
CA GLU A 577 118.24 70.42 -121.39
C GLU A 577 117.92 71.04 -122.75
N SER A 578 116.84 71.83 -122.85
CA SER A 578 116.51 72.58 -124.07
C SER A 578 117.56 73.65 -124.39
N GLU A 579 118.08 74.33 -123.36
CA GLU A 579 119.14 75.33 -123.45
C GLU A 579 120.48 74.69 -123.93
N ILE A 580 120.82 73.52 -123.38
CA ILE A 580 122.00 72.74 -123.77
C ILE A 580 121.88 72.26 -125.22
N SER A 581 120.72 71.76 -125.63
CA SER A 581 120.47 71.32 -127.00
C SER A 581 120.63 72.46 -128.01
N HIS A 582 120.14 73.66 -127.67
CA HIS A 582 120.31 74.86 -128.48
C HIS A 582 121.78 75.28 -128.63
N LEU A 583 122.58 75.14 -127.57
CA LEU A 583 124.01 75.44 -127.60
C LEU A 583 124.82 74.39 -128.39
N MET A 584 124.46 73.10 -128.30
CA MET A 584 125.09 72.05 -129.08
C MET A 584 124.84 72.21 -130.59
N GLU A 585 123.65 72.65 -131.00
CA GLU A 585 123.33 72.94 -132.41
C GLU A 585 124.21 74.08 -132.97
N LYS A 586 124.42 75.14 -132.16
CA LYS A 586 125.35 76.24 -132.52
C LYS A 586 126.79 75.77 -132.63
N LEU A 587 127.24 74.88 -131.74
CA LEU A 587 128.59 74.31 -131.79
C LEU A 587 128.79 73.48 -133.06
N ARG A 588 127.78 72.66 -133.41
CA ARG A 588 127.81 71.81 -134.60
C ARG A 588 127.89 72.61 -135.90
N LEU A 589 127.18 73.74 -135.99
CA LEU A 589 127.27 74.66 -137.13
C LEU A 589 128.67 75.30 -137.25
N ARG A 590 129.31 75.62 -136.12
CA ARG A 590 130.67 76.17 -136.10
C ARG A 590 131.72 75.11 -136.46
N ASP A 591 131.57 73.88 -135.98
CA ASP A 591 132.46 72.78 -136.35
C ASP A 591 132.35 72.44 -137.84
N ALA A 592 131.15 72.55 -138.44
CA ALA A 592 130.95 72.37 -139.88
C ALA A 592 131.63 73.48 -140.72
N GLU A 593 131.66 74.72 -140.24
CA GLU A 593 132.43 75.82 -140.84
C GLU A 593 133.95 75.55 -140.77
N ILE A 594 134.44 75.08 -139.63
CA ILE A 594 135.86 74.77 -139.42
C ILE A 594 136.30 73.60 -140.31
N GLN A 595 135.47 72.56 -140.46
CA GLN A 595 135.74 71.43 -141.35
C GLN A 595 135.84 71.87 -142.81
N ARG A 596 134.95 72.73 -143.30
CA ARG A 596 135.06 73.29 -144.66
C ARG A 596 136.38 74.03 -144.89
N MET A 597 136.81 74.84 -143.92
CA MET A 597 138.08 75.55 -144.06
C MET A 597 139.28 74.59 -144.09
N LYS A 598 139.24 73.49 -143.32
CA LYS A 598 140.29 72.46 -143.32
C LYS A 598 140.32 71.64 -144.61
N GLU A 599 139.17 71.33 -145.20
CA GLU A 599 139.09 70.64 -146.49
C GLU A 599 139.63 71.50 -147.64
N ASP A 600 139.37 72.81 -147.62
CA ASP A 600 139.92 73.74 -148.61
C ASP A 600 141.46 73.87 -148.51
N GLU A 601 142.02 73.83 -147.30
CA GLU A 601 143.48 73.81 -147.08
C GLU A 601 144.12 72.47 -147.47
N ALA A 602 143.47 71.34 -147.15
CA ALA A 602 143.95 70.01 -147.53
C ALA A 602 143.97 69.80 -149.05
N ASN A 603 142.97 70.32 -149.76
CA ASN A 603 142.91 70.28 -151.23
C ASN A 603 144.04 71.09 -151.87
N ARG A 604 144.43 72.23 -151.30
CA ARG A 604 145.60 73.00 -151.76
C ARG A 604 146.92 72.26 -151.58
N ALA A 605 147.09 71.56 -150.45
CA ALA A 605 148.28 70.77 -150.15
C ALA A 605 148.41 69.55 -151.10
N SER A 606 147.29 68.92 -151.43
CA SER A 606 147.24 67.76 -152.35
C SER A 606 147.68 68.13 -153.78
N TYR A 607 147.29 69.31 -154.29
CA TYR A 607 147.73 69.76 -155.62
C TYR A 607 149.24 70.01 -155.71
N LEU A 608 149.88 70.47 -154.63
CA LEU A 608 151.34 70.63 -154.58
C LEU A 608 152.07 69.28 -154.48
N GLN A 609 151.47 68.30 -153.79
CA GLN A 609 152.04 66.96 -153.65
C GLN A 609 151.97 66.17 -154.97
N SER A 610 150.90 66.31 -155.75
CA SER A 610 150.73 65.67 -157.06
C SER A 610 151.74 66.14 -158.11
N ALA A 611 152.22 67.39 -158.03
CA ALA A 611 153.19 67.90 -158.99
C ALA A 611 154.62 67.39 -158.73
N ILE A 612 154.93 66.97 -157.49
CA ILE A 612 156.27 66.54 -157.09
C ILE A 612 156.43 65.01 -157.19
N LEU A 613 155.34 64.26 -157.01
CA LEU A 613 155.31 62.78 -157.03
C LEU A 613 155.24 62.15 -158.43
N THR A 614 155.47 62.95 -159.47
CA THR A 614 155.95 62.47 -160.78
C THR A 614 157.44 62.82 -160.88
N TYR A 615 158.25 62.48 -159.88
CA TYR A 615 158.82 61.13 -159.69
C TYR A 615 159.11 60.48 -161.05
N ILE A 616 160.31 60.67 -161.60
CA ILE A 616 161.47 59.86 -161.21
C ILE A 616 161.19 58.38 -161.54
N GLN A 617 161.17 58.06 -162.85
CA GLN A 617 161.69 56.79 -163.35
C GLN A 617 163.12 57.05 -163.86
N GLY A 618 164.13 56.83 -163.01
CA GLY A 618 165.53 56.86 -163.42
C GLY A 618 166.54 57.35 -162.36
N SER A 619 166.91 56.49 -161.40
CA SER A 619 168.30 56.23 -160.95
C SER A 619 168.34 55.55 -159.57
N PRO A 620 169.32 54.66 -159.32
CA PRO A 620 169.33 53.78 -158.16
C PRO A 620 170.22 54.32 -157.03
N LEU A 621 170.12 53.65 -155.87
CA LEU A 621 171.03 53.61 -154.71
C LEU A 621 170.57 54.38 -153.46
N GLY A 622 170.45 53.61 -152.37
CA GLY A 622 171.27 53.90 -151.20
C GLY A 622 170.57 54.41 -149.94
N HIS A 623 170.49 53.53 -148.94
CA HIS A 623 171.10 53.70 -147.61
C HIS A 623 170.41 54.59 -146.54
N TYR A 624 170.25 53.96 -145.34
CA TYR A 624 170.45 54.46 -143.96
C TYR A 624 169.48 55.57 -143.44
N SER A 625 168.64 55.27 -142.45
CA SER A 625 168.91 55.17 -140.99
C SER A 625 168.79 56.50 -140.24
N SER A 626 168.13 56.41 -139.08
CA SER A 626 168.33 57.19 -137.84
C SER A 626 167.33 58.34 -137.54
N PRO A 627 167.24 58.83 -136.27
CA PRO A 627 166.19 58.40 -135.33
C PRO A 627 165.57 59.56 -134.50
N MET A 628 164.75 59.19 -133.49
CA MET A 628 164.27 59.99 -132.34
C MET A 628 163.29 61.14 -132.65
N LYS A 629 162.14 61.29 -131.98
CA LYS A 629 161.63 60.89 -130.66
C LYS A 629 160.16 60.50 -130.75
#